data_AF-A0A7C5Y4W7-F1
#
_entry.id   AF-A0A7C5Y4W7-F1
#
_cell.length_a   1.000
_cell.length_b   1.000
_cell.length_c   1.000
_cell.angle_alpha   90.00
_cell.angle_beta   90.00
_cell.angle_gamma   90.00
#
_symmetry.space_group_name_H-M   'P 1'
#
loop_
_entity.id
_entity.type
_entity.pdbx_description
1 polymer ?
#
loop_
_entity_poly.entity_id
_entity_poly.type
_entity_poly.pdbx_seq_one_letter_code
_entity_poly.pdbx_strand_id
1 'polypeptide(L)'
;MRLSATTVVALIAVAFLAGYLLAGTSQQPTVTRTLTVDRTQTATIVSTIVQTTTLTTTRTTTAGLVSIGGKPADMVARVIRVVDGDTFDGFPSGRVRLADINTPERNQPGYMEATNALRGLIEGKTVYLDVDDVAVMDSYNRLVAVVYVDYNATHVLNVNLWLVVNRYAEIRDFRNEFNPSTWTLYTPRN
;
A
#
# COMPACT_ATOMS: atom_id res chain seq x y z
N MET A 1 -28.25 11.66 59.54
CA MET A 1 -28.14 12.96 58.85
C MET A 1 -28.66 12.78 57.43
N ARG A 2 -29.46 13.74 56.96
CA ARG A 2 -30.19 13.75 55.69
C ARG A 2 -29.23 13.95 54.51
N LEU A 3 -29.54 13.36 53.35
CA LEU A 3 -29.92 14.05 52.09
C LEU A 3 -29.85 13.10 50.87
N SER A 4 -30.89 13.17 50.04
CA SER A 4 -31.03 12.57 48.71
C SER A 4 -30.42 13.45 47.61
N ALA A 5 -30.13 12.91 46.42
CA ALA A 5 -30.62 13.41 45.12
C ALA A 5 -29.96 12.69 43.90
N THR A 6 -30.81 12.06 43.09
CA THR A 6 -30.83 12.01 41.60
C THR A 6 -29.62 11.61 40.73
N THR A 7 -29.79 10.45 40.07
CA THR A 7 -29.84 10.18 38.61
C THR A 7 -28.62 10.35 37.67
N VAL A 8 -28.49 9.33 36.81
CA VAL A 8 -27.95 9.25 35.42
C VAL A 8 -26.55 8.62 35.23
N VAL A 9 -26.56 7.28 35.14
CA VAL A 9 -26.18 6.44 33.98
C VAL A 9 -24.98 6.88 33.11
N ALA A 10 -23.88 6.11 33.09
CA ALA A 10 -23.58 5.15 32.00
C ALA A 10 -22.14 4.55 32.10
N LEU A 11 -22.10 3.22 32.08
CA LEU A 11 -21.17 2.33 31.34
C LEU A 11 -19.67 2.64 31.26
N ILE A 12 -18.86 1.75 31.85
CA ILE A 12 -17.65 1.20 31.19
C ILE A 12 -17.54 -0.28 31.55
N ALA A 13 -17.52 -1.14 30.52
CA ALA A 13 -17.18 -2.55 30.61
C ALA A 13 -15.66 -2.73 30.65
N VAL A 14 -15.14 -3.57 31.55
CA VAL A 14 -13.79 -4.12 31.47
C VAL A 14 -13.84 -5.62 31.80
N ALA A 15 -13.27 -6.38 30.88
CA ALA A 15 -13.16 -7.82 30.82
C ALA A 15 -12.43 -8.44 32.03
N PHE A 16 -12.84 -9.65 32.42
CA PHE A 16 -11.98 -10.63 33.09
C PHE A 16 -12.35 -12.02 32.55
N LEU A 17 -11.46 -12.69 31.81
CA LEU A 17 -10.20 -13.35 32.20
C LEU A 17 -10.46 -14.81 32.56
N ALA A 18 -9.72 -15.69 31.87
CA ALA A 18 -9.31 -17.05 32.21
C ALA A 18 -10.35 -17.96 32.89
N GLY A 19 -10.76 -19.07 32.29
CA GLY A 19 -9.83 -20.08 31.80
C GLY A 19 -10.00 -21.34 32.63
N TYR A 20 -10.80 -22.25 32.08
CA TYR A 20 -10.78 -23.71 32.25
C TYR A 20 -10.96 -24.33 33.64
N LEU A 21 -12.02 -25.14 33.77
CA LEU A 21 -11.86 -26.57 34.08
C LEU A 21 -13.12 -27.37 33.65
N LEU A 22 -12.86 -28.44 32.89
CA LEU A 22 -13.57 -29.73 32.80
C LEU A 22 -14.94 -29.83 32.08
N ALA A 23 -14.84 -30.46 30.91
CA ALA A 23 -15.61 -31.62 30.46
C ALA A 23 -17.14 -31.53 30.32
N GLY A 24 -17.61 -31.82 29.10
CA GLY A 24 -18.98 -32.29 28.86
C GLY A 24 -19.59 -31.70 27.59
N THR A 25 -19.61 -32.51 26.53
CA THR A 25 -20.38 -32.23 25.31
C THR A 25 -21.86 -32.06 25.65
N SER A 26 -22.41 -30.85 25.49
CA SER A 26 -23.86 -30.64 25.48
C SER A 26 -24.29 -30.15 24.10
N GLN A 27 -24.89 -31.05 23.34
CA GLN A 27 -25.72 -30.68 22.20
C GLN A 27 -27.06 -30.15 22.74
N GLN A 28 -27.47 -28.94 22.35
CA GLN A 28 -28.82 -28.43 22.55
C GLN A 28 -29.53 -28.28 21.18
N PRO A 29 -30.87 -28.39 21.12
CA PRO A 29 -31.61 -28.89 19.97
C PRO A 29 -31.83 -27.87 18.85
N THR A 30 -31.84 -28.36 17.60
CA THR A 30 -32.24 -27.63 16.39
C THR A 30 -33.78 -27.55 16.31
N VAL A 31 -34.33 -26.34 16.30
CA VAL A 31 -35.75 -26.10 15.99
C VAL A 31 -35.90 -26.00 14.47
N THR A 32 -36.45 -27.03 13.83
CA THR A 32 -36.78 -27.02 12.40
C THR A 32 -38.12 -26.32 12.18
N ARG A 33 -38.10 -25.11 11.60
CA ARG A 33 -39.30 -24.47 11.03
C ARG A 33 -39.29 -24.66 9.51
N THR A 34 -40.19 -25.50 9.01
CA THR A 34 -40.43 -25.70 7.58
C THR A 34 -41.00 -24.42 6.98
N LEU A 35 -40.27 -23.79 6.07
CA LEU A 35 -40.78 -22.74 5.19
C LEU A 35 -41.02 -23.37 3.81
N THR A 36 -42.28 -23.41 3.39
CA THR A 36 -42.69 -23.81 2.05
C THR A 36 -42.20 -22.74 1.07
N VAL A 37 -41.10 -23.01 0.36
CA VAL A 37 -40.54 -22.08 -0.64
C VAL A 37 -41.26 -22.28 -1.97
N ASP A 38 -42.02 -21.27 -2.38
CA ASP A 38 -42.55 -21.10 -3.73
C ASP A 38 -41.38 -21.07 -4.72
N ARG A 39 -41.40 -22.00 -5.70
CA ARG A 39 -40.32 -22.26 -6.66
C ARG A 39 -40.05 -21.12 -7.64
N THR A 40 -40.80 -20.03 -7.56
CA THR A 40 -40.68 -18.89 -8.47
C THR A 40 -39.82 -17.75 -7.90
N GLN A 41 -39.44 -17.83 -6.62
CA GLN A 41 -38.58 -16.81 -5.97
C GLN A 41 -37.14 -17.30 -5.71
N THR A 42 -36.78 -18.51 -6.16
CA THR A 42 -35.43 -19.07 -6.00
C THR A 42 -34.44 -18.51 -7.02
N ALA A 43 -34.88 -18.13 -8.23
CA ALA A 43 -33.97 -17.60 -9.25
C ALA A 43 -33.45 -16.18 -8.92
N THR A 44 -34.28 -15.32 -8.32
CA THR A 44 -33.88 -13.94 -8.00
C THR A 44 -32.90 -13.90 -6.84
N ILE A 45 -33.14 -14.69 -5.79
CA ILE A 45 -32.27 -14.71 -4.62
C ILE A 45 -30.90 -15.27 -5.02
N VAL A 46 -30.84 -16.39 -5.78
CA VAL A 46 -29.56 -16.96 -6.23
C VAL A 46 -28.80 -16.00 -7.15
N SER A 47 -29.46 -15.29 -8.07
CA SER A 47 -28.79 -14.27 -8.89
C SER A 47 -28.18 -13.15 -8.03
N THR A 48 -28.88 -12.68 -7.00
CA THR A 48 -28.40 -11.60 -6.11
C THR A 48 -27.25 -12.04 -5.19
N ILE A 49 -27.24 -13.25 -4.63
CA ILE A 49 -26.09 -13.74 -3.83
C ILE A 49 -24.89 -14.14 -4.69
N VAL A 50 -25.08 -14.61 -5.93
CA VAL A 50 -23.96 -14.84 -6.85
C VAL A 50 -23.32 -13.51 -7.27
N GLN A 51 -24.11 -12.45 -7.46
CA GLN A 51 -23.58 -11.10 -7.75
C GLN A 51 -22.84 -10.47 -6.56
N THR A 52 -23.26 -10.74 -5.32
CA THR A 52 -22.65 -10.10 -4.14
C THR A 52 -21.38 -10.81 -3.65
N THR A 53 -21.10 -12.03 -4.14
CA THR A 53 -19.81 -12.72 -3.88
C THR A 53 -18.78 -12.46 -4.97
N THR A 54 -19.16 -11.80 -6.06
CA THR A 54 -18.24 -11.22 -7.05
C THR A 54 -18.07 -9.72 -6.82
N LEU A 55 -17.84 -9.30 -5.56
CA LEU A 55 -17.21 -8.01 -5.31
C LEU A 55 -15.72 -8.12 -5.64
N THR A 56 -15.47 -8.21 -6.95
CA THR A 56 -14.56 -7.33 -7.67
C THR A 56 -13.24 -7.02 -6.94
N THR A 57 -12.36 -8.00 -6.84
CA THR A 57 -10.92 -7.70 -6.98
C THR A 57 -10.60 -7.63 -8.47
N THR A 58 -11.21 -6.69 -9.17
CA THR A 58 -10.67 -6.25 -10.45
C THR A 58 -9.50 -5.36 -10.10
N ARG A 59 -8.31 -5.94 -10.03
CA ARG A 59 -7.06 -5.18 -10.09
C ARG A 59 -6.98 -4.59 -11.50
N THR A 60 -7.73 -3.52 -11.72
CA THR A 60 -7.48 -2.64 -12.85
C THR A 60 -6.06 -2.14 -12.64
N THR A 61 -5.15 -2.58 -13.49
CA THR A 61 -3.82 -2.03 -13.62
C THR A 61 -4.00 -0.54 -13.95
N THR A 62 -3.92 0.33 -12.93
CA THR A 62 -4.05 1.80 -13.01
C THR A 62 -2.85 2.45 -13.74
N ALA A 63 -2.22 1.76 -14.68
CA ALA A 63 -1.03 2.24 -15.41
C ALA A 63 -1.38 3.21 -16.55
N GLY A 64 -2.30 4.15 -16.32
CA GLY A 64 -2.73 5.08 -17.36
C GLY A 64 -3.86 6.03 -16.97
N LEU A 65 -4.45 5.86 -15.79
CA LEU A 65 -5.45 6.80 -15.25
C LEU A 65 -4.84 7.89 -14.37
N VAL A 66 -3.56 7.79 -14.04
CA VAL A 66 -2.88 8.75 -13.16
C VAL A 66 -1.84 9.47 -13.99
N SER A 67 -1.99 10.78 -14.14
CA SER A 67 -0.99 11.64 -14.76
C SER A 67 -0.12 12.30 -13.70
N ILE A 68 1.19 12.12 -13.79
CA ILE A 68 2.20 12.77 -12.97
C ILE A 68 2.90 13.83 -13.83
N GLY A 69 2.77 15.10 -13.45
CA GLY A 69 3.43 16.21 -14.16
C GLY A 69 3.00 16.37 -15.61
N GLY A 70 1.80 15.90 -15.98
CA GLY A 70 1.28 15.93 -17.35
C GLY A 70 1.68 14.72 -18.20
N LYS A 71 2.44 13.76 -17.66
CA LYS A 71 2.73 12.46 -18.28
C LYS A 71 1.93 11.35 -17.59
N PRO A 72 1.46 10.31 -18.27
CA PRO A 72 0.89 9.14 -17.61
C PRO A 72 1.97 8.43 -16.80
N ALA A 73 1.62 7.84 -15.65
CA ALA A 73 2.52 6.89 -14.98
C ALA A 73 2.57 5.59 -15.79
N ASP A 74 3.77 5.13 -16.15
CA ASP A 74 3.95 3.91 -16.94
C ASP A 74 3.52 2.67 -16.19
N MET A 75 3.66 2.69 -14.86
CA MET A 75 3.25 1.60 -14.02
C MET A 75 2.85 2.05 -12.61
N VAL A 76 1.92 1.30 -12.03
CA VAL A 76 1.53 1.44 -10.62
C VAL A 76 1.82 0.13 -9.91
N ALA A 77 2.53 0.21 -8.79
CA ALA A 77 2.90 -0.95 -7.99
C ALA A 77 2.63 -0.75 -6.51
N ARG A 78 2.32 -1.83 -5.80
CA ARG A 78 2.33 -1.84 -4.34
C ARG A 78 3.68 -2.32 -3.85
N VAL A 79 4.32 -1.53 -2.99
CA VAL A 79 5.62 -1.89 -2.40
C VAL A 79 5.42 -3.04 -1.43
N ILE A 80 6.12 -4.14 -1.69
CA ILE A 80 6.07 -5.36 -0.88
C ILE A 80 7.14 -5.32 0.21
N ARG A 81 8.35 -4.90 -0.15
CA ARG A 81 9.45 -4.71 0.80
C ARG A 81 10.52 -3.77 0.25
N VAL A 82 11.19 -3.05 1.14
CA VAL A 82 12.41 -2.31 0.81
C VAL A 82 13.65 -3.20 0.99
N VAL A 83 14.51 -3.25 -0.02
CA VAL A 83 15.73 -4.08 -0.06
C VAL A 83 16.91 -3.35 0.59
N ASP A 84 17.14 -2.11 0.17
CA ASP A 84 18.18 -1.18 0.66
C ASP A 84 17.76 0.27 0.37
N GLY A 85 18.68 1.24 0.47
CA GLY A 85 18.39 2.67 0.38
C GLY A 85 17.90 3.17 -0.99
N ASP A 86 18.06 2.38 -2.06
CA ASP A 86 17.61 2.75 -3.41
C ASP A 86 16.97 1.60 -4.19
N THR A 87 16.69 0.47 -3.55
CA THR A 87 16.07 -0.70 -4.17
C THR A 87 14.88 -1.21 -3.36
N PHE A 88 13.77 -1.54 -4.03
CA PHE A 88 12.61 -2.19 -3.42
C PHE A 88 12.00 -3.26 -4.33
N ASP A 89 11.22 -4.18 -3.75
CA ASP A 89 10.39 -5.11 -4.50
C ASP A 89 8.93 -4.65 -4.43
N GLY A 90 8.29 -4.53 -5.59
CA GLY A 90 6.89 -4.16 -5.74
C GLY A 90 6.10 -5.17 -6.58
N PHE A 91 4.77 -5.17 -6.44
CA PHE A 91 3.89 -5.94 -7.31
C PHE A 91 2.93 -5.00 -8.04
N PRO A 92 2.78 -5.11 -9.37
CA PRO A 92 3.32 -6.15 -10.25
C PRO A 92 4.73 -5.86 -10.81
N SER A 93 5.38 -4.78 -10.42
CA SER A 93 6.64 -4.29 -11.03
C SER A 93 7.85 -5.22 -10.91
N GLY A 94 7.89 -6.11 -9.91
CA GLY A 94 9.11 -6.82 -9.54
C GLY A 94 10.08 -5.91 -8.79
N ARG A 95 11.39 -6.13 -8.95
CA ARG A 95 12.43 -5.32 -8.31
C ARG A 95 12.66 -4.01 -9.06
N VAL A 96 12.66 -2.91 -8.33
CA VAL A 96 12.86 -1.55 -8.85
C VAL A 96 14.09 -0.92 -8.21
N ARG A 97 14.92 -0.28 -9.04
CA ARG A 97 16.05 0.57 -8.68
C ARG A 97 15.66 2.03 -8.94
N LEU A 98 15.82 2.89 -7.94
CA LEU A 98 15.58 4.33 -8.09
C LEU A 98 16.56 4.92 -9.10
N ALA A 99 16.08 5.59 -10.15
CA ALA A 99 16.90 6.25 -11.16
C ALA A 99 17.79 7.36 -10.56
N ASP A 100 18.99 7.51 -11.12
CA ASP A 100 19.97 8.60 -10.92
C ASP A 100 20.32 9.03 -9.50
N ILE A 101 20.10 8.16 -8.53
CA ILE A 101 20.54 8.37 -7.17
C ILE A 101 21.31 7.16 -6.68
N ASN A 102 22.25 7.38 -5.78
CA ASN A 102 22.95 6.31 -5.08
C ASN A 102 22.88 6.53 -3.58
N THR A 103 22.56 5.48 -2.86
CA THR A 103 22.67 5.44 -1.40
C THR A 103 24.01 4.83 -0.95
N PRO A 104 24.46 5.07 0.30
CA PRO A 104 25.63 4.40 0.83
C PRO A 104 25.50 2.88 0.74
N GLU A 105 26.56 2.19 0.36
CA GLU A 105 26.59 0.72 0.26
C GLU A 105 26.57 0.04 1.63
N ARG A 106 26.27 -1.27 1.70
CA ARG A 106 26.09 -2.04 2.96
C ARG A 106 27.20 -1.84 4.01
N ASN A 107 28.43 -1.63 3.57
CA ASN A 107 29.62 -1.45 4.42
C ASN A 107 30.00 0.02 4.65
N GLN A 108 29.17 0.97 4.22
CA GLN A 108 29.40 2.40 4.34
C GLN A 108 28.51 3.01 5.45
N PRO A 109 28.99 4.07 6.13
CA PRO A 109 28.15 4.85 7.03
C PRO A 109 26.91 5.39 6.31
N GLY A 110 25.74 5.35 6.96
CA GLY A 110 24.49 5.85 6.38
C GLY A 110 23.63 4.80 5.66
N TYR A 111 24.14 3.57 5.44
CA TYR A 111 23.40 2.51 4.76
C TYR A 111 22.05 2.20 5.44
N MET A 112 22.08 2.05 6.77
CA MET A 112 20.89 1.68 7.53
C MET A 112 19.91 2.84 7.60
N GLU A 113 20.41 4.05 7.74
CA GLU A 113 19.64 5.30 7.76
C GLU A 113 18.90 5.49 6.44
N ALA A 114 19.60 5.37 5.30
CA ALA A 114 18.99 5.47 3.97
C ALA A 114 17.95 4.36 3.73
N THR A 115 18.27 3.12 4.11
CA THR A 115 17.34 1.98 4.01
C THR A 115 16.08 2.21 4.85
N ASN A 116 16.23 2.69 6.09
CA ASN A 116 15.10 2.98 6.97
C ASN A 116 14.27 4.18 6.49
N ALA A 117 14.93 5.20 5.92
CA ALA A 117 14.26 6.36 5.35
C ALA A 117 13.38 5.95 4.16
N LEU A 118 13.91 5.18 3.22
CA LEU A 118 13.12 4.66 2.10
C LEU A 118 11.99 3.76 2.62
N ARG A 119 12.28 2.84 3.55
CA ARG A 119 11.27 1.97 4.16
C ARG A 119 10.11 2.74 4.77
N GLY A 120 10.38 3.71 5.64
CA GLY A 120 9.35 4.54 6.27
C GLY A 120 8.57 5.37 5.25
N LEU A 121 9.20 5.73 4.14
CA LEU A 121 8.57 6.53 3.10
C LEU A 121 7.62 5.71 2.22
N ILE A 122 7.98 4.50 1.80
CA ILE A 122 7.24 3.79 0.74
C ILE A 122 6.72 2.38 1.10
N GLU A 123 7.21 1.73 2.16
CA GLU A 123 6.86 0.33 2.41
C GLU A 123 5.36 0.14 2.68
N GLY A 124 4.75 -0.84 1.99
CA GLY A 124 3.32 -1.11 2.05
C GLY A 124 2.41 -0.14 1.28
N LYS A 125 2.97 0.95 0.72
CA LYS A 125 2.23 1.96 -0.03
C LYS A 125 2.13 1.62 -1.52
N THR A 126 1.21 2.30 -2.20
CA THR A 126 1.15 2.33 -3.66
C THR A 126 2.12 3.39 -4.16
N VAL A 127 2.90 3.05 -5.18
CA VAL A 127 3.83 3.94 -5.88
C VAL A 127 3.50 4.01 -7.36
N TYR A 128 3.80 5.16 -7.95
CA TYR A 128 3.68 5.44 -9.38
C TYR A 128 5.10 5.50 -9.96
N LEU A 129 5.32 4.78 -11.05
CA LEU A 129 6.63 4.59 -11.66
C LEU A 129 6.62 5.27 -13.04
N ASP A 130 7.61 6.14 -13.24
CA ASP A 130 8.06 6.66 -14.53
C ASP A 130 9.31 5.85 -14.88
N VAL A 131 9.17 4.93 -15.84
CA VAL A 131 10.14 3.85 -16.13
C VAL A 131 11.03 4.27 -17.29
N ASP A 132 12.34 4.07 -17.15
CA ASP A 132 13.30 4.51 -18.18
C ASP A 132 13.01 3.88 -19.55
N ASP A 133 12.81 4.72 -20.56
CA ASP A 133 12.62 4.33 -21.96
C ASP A 133 13.91 3.83 -22.66
N VAL A 134 15.10 4.18 -22.15
CA VAL A 134 16.38 3.83 -22.78
C VAL A 134 16.94 2.50 -22.27
N ALA A 135 16.98 2.33 -20.95
CA ALA A 135 17.51 1.17 -20.25
C ALA A 135 16.55 0.72 -19.14
N VAL A 136 15.32 0.32 -19.56
CA VAL A 136 14.23 -0.19 -18.69
C VAL A 136 14.74 -1.10 -17.57
N MET A 137 15.66 -2.02 -17.90
CA MET A 137 16.28 -2.94 -16.96
C MET A 137 17.79 -2.71 -16.89
N ASP A 138 18.33 -2.66 -15.68
CA ASP A 138 19.78 -2.66 -15.48
C ASP A 138 20.39 -4.06 -15.66
N SER A 139 21.73 -4.16 -15.55
CA SER A 139 22.46 -5.43 -15.68
C SER A 139 22.14 -6.47 -14.58
N TYR A 140 21.36 -6.12 -13.57
CA TYR A 140 20.91 -6.99 -12.49
C TYR A 140 19.42 -7.33 -12.61
N ASN A 141 18.80 -7.05 -13.76
CA ASN A 141 17.38 -7.26 -14.04
C ASN A 141 16.46 -6.51 -13.05
N ARG A 142 16.87 -5.29 -12.65
CA ARG A 142 16.03 -4.37 -11.88
C ARG A 142 15.46 -3.32 -12.80
N LEU A 143 14.18 -3.03 -12.62
CA LEU A 143 13.53 -1.96 -13.36
C LEU A 143 14.05 -0.60 -12.87
N VAL A 144 14.48 0.27 -13.77
CA VAL A 144 14.99 1.61 -13.44
C VAL A 144 13.86 2.62 -13.56
N ALA A 145 13.57 3.36 -12.49
CA ALA A 145 12.45 4.31 -12.48
C ALA A 145 12.64 5.54 -11.58
N VAL A 146 12.01 6.63 -11.96
CA VAL A 146 11.65 7.70 -11.02
C VAL A 146 10.35 7.30 -10.31
N VAL A 147 10.37 7.37 -8.99
CA VAL A 147 9.30 6.81 -8.16
C VAL A 147 8.57 7.92 -7.43
N TYR A 148 7.25 7.83 -7.46
CA TYR A 148 6.36 8.79 -6.83
C TYR A 148 5.42 8.10 -5.84
N VAL A 149 5.08 8.81 -4.77
CA VAL A 149 4.08 8.38 -3.77
C VAL A 149 3.09 9.50 -3.51
N ASP A 150 1.85 9.17 -3.16
CA ASP A 150 0.85 10.18 -2.82
C ASP A 150 1.32 11.09 -1.68
N TYR A 151 1.20 12.41 -1.89
CA TYR A 151 1.49 13.42 -0.88
C TYR A 151 0.19 14.09 -0.40
N ASN A 152 -0.66 14.51 -1.33
CA ASN A 152 -1.99 15.04 -1.04
C ASN A 152 -2.93 14.80 -2.24
N ALA A 153 -4.12 15.40 -2.23
CA ALA A 153 -5.13 15.21 -3.26
C ALA A 153 -4.72 15.67 -4.68
N THR A 154 -3.73 16.55 -4.80
CA THR A 154 -3.33 17.18 -6.07
C THR A 154 -1.86 16.95 -6.42
N HIS A 155 -1.05 16.36 -5.53
CA HIS A 155 0.38 16.19 -5.74
C HIS A 155 0.87 14.83 -5.24
N VAL A 156 1.86 14.32 -5.96
CA VAL A 156 2.74 13.24 -5.51
C VAL A 156 4.09 13.80 -5.07
N LEU A 157 4.77 13.05 -4.21
CA LEU A 157 6.14 13.29 -3.80
C LEU A 157 7.08 12.47 -4.69
N ASN A 158 8.11 13.11 -5.25
CA ASN A 158 9.23 12.43 -5.91
C ASN A 158 10.14 11.81 -4.84
N VAL A 159 10.13 10.47 -4.76
CA VAL A 159 10.87 9.68 -3.76
C VAL A 159 12.38 9.81 -3.97
N ASN A 160 12.84 9.77 -5.22
CA ASN A 160 14.25 9.85 -5.57
C ASN A 160 14.84 11.18 -5.08
N LEU A 161 14.21 12.30 -5.44
CA LEU A 161 14.65 13.62 -5.03
C LEU A 161 14.50 13.84 -3.52
N TRP A 162 13.46 13.28 -2.89
CA TRP A 162 13.29 13.37 -1.44
C TRP A 162 14.47 12.75 -0.69
N LEU A 163 14.98 11.59 -1.13
CA LEU A 163 16.16 10.97 -0.52
C LEU A 163 17.41 11.85 -0.64
N VAL A 164 17.59 12.52 -1.78
CA VAL A 164 18.72 13.45 -2.01
C VAL A 164 18.61 14.68 -1.11
N VAL A 165 17.44 15.33 -1.09
CA VAL A 165 17.20 16.54 -0.26
C VAL A 165 17.41 16.25 1.23
N ASN A 166 17.05 15.05 1.69
CA ASN A 166 17.23 14.61 3.07
C ASN A 166 18.61 13.96 3.34
N ARG A 167 19.53 14.01 2.38
CA ARG A 167 20.93 13.51 2.51
C ARG A 167 21.05 12.01 2.79
N TYR A 168 20.09 11.21 2.30
CA TYR A 168 20.17 9.76 2.31
C TYR A 168 20.80 9.20 1.02
N ALA A 169 20.78 9.98 -0.06
CA ALA A 169 21.31 9.62 -1.36
C ALA A 169 22.05 10.81 -1.99
N GLU A 170 22.90 10.51 -2.97
CA GLU A 170 23.57 11.48 -3.84
C GLU A 170 23.09 11.31 -5.28
N ILE A 171 23.04 12.40 -6.05
CA ILE A 171 22.75 12.32 -7.49
C ILE A 171 23.92 11.61 -8.17
N ARG A 172 23.60 10.60 -8.97
CA ARG A 172 24.54 9.91 -9.84
C ARG A 172 23.90 9.70 -11.20
N ASP A 173 24.26 10.57 -12.12
CA ASP A 173 23.72 10.57 -13.48
C ASP A 173 24.20 9.32 -14.25
N PHE A 174 23.24 8.48 -14.65
CA PHE A 174 23.49 7.30 -15.48
C PHE A 174 23.01 7.54 -16.90
N ARG A 175 23.38 6.65 -17.83
CA ARG A 175 22.87 6.72 -19.20
C ARG A 175 21.42 6.22 -19.24
N ASN A 176 20.47 7.10 -18.96
CA ASN A 176 19.02 6.90 -19.08
C ASN A 176 18.36 8.16 -19.66
N GLU A 177 17.02 8.19 -19.73
CA GLU A 177 16.29 9.35 -20.23
C GLU A 177 16.12 10.51 -19.23
N PHE A 178 16.38 10.24 -17.95
CA PHE A 178 16.05 11.16 -16.88
C PHE A 178 17.11 12.26 -16.73
N ASN A 179 16.69 13.37 -16.13
CA ASN A 179 17.59 14.46 -15.78
C ASN A 179 17.26 14.94 -14.36
N PRO A 180 18.05 14.54 -13.35
CA PRO A 180 17.80 14.89 -11.96
C PRO A 180 17.73 16.40 -11.67
N SER A 181 18.36 17.23 -12.50
CA SER A 181 18.36 18.68 -12.33
C SER A 181 17.00 19.33 -12.63
N THR A 182 16.10 18.63 -13.31
CA THR A 182 14.76 19.14 -13.65
C THR A 182 13.67 18.65 -12.71
N TRP A 183 13.99 17.72 -11.80
CA TRP A 183 13.02 17.15 -10.88
C TRP A 183 12.51 18.18 -9.88
N THR A 184 11.21 18.07 -9.57
CA THR A 184 10.59 18.81 -8.46
C THR A 184 10.23 17.85 -7.34
N LEU A 185 10.31 18.33 -6.09
CA LEU A 185 10.02 17.48 -4.93
C LEU A 185 8.54 17.07 -4.89
N TYR A 186 7.66 17.99 -5.29
CA TYR A 186 6.23 17.75 -5.43
C TYR A 186 5.85 17.92 -6.89
N THR A 187 5.14 16.95 -7.44
CA THR A 187 4.72 16.92 -8.83
C THR A 187 3.19 16.85 -8.88
N PRO A 188 2.52 17.68 -9.69
CA PRO A 188 1.07 17.63 -9.82
C PRO A 188 0.57 16.24 -10.26
N ARG A 189 -0.53 15.80 -9.65
CA ARG A 189 -1.26 14.59 -10.00
C ARG A 189 -2.62 14.98 -10.56
N ASN A 190 -2.89 14.60 -11.81
CA ASN A 190 -4.15 14.88 -12.51
C ASN A 190 -4.81 13.59 -13.00
#